data_AF-N1QEH4-F1
#
_entry.id   AF-N1QEH4-F1
#
_cell.length_a   1.000
_cell.length_b   1.000
_cell.length_c   1.000
_cell.angle_alpha   90.00
_cell.angle_beta   90.00
_cell.angle_gamma   90.00
#
_symmetry.space_group_name_H-M   'P 1'
#
loop_
_entity.id
_entity.type
_entity.pdbx_description
1 polymer ?
#
loop_
_entity_poly.entity_id
_entity_poly.type
_entity_poly.pdbx_seq_one_letter_code
_entity_poly.pdbx_strand_id
1 'polypeptide(L)'
;MAGRASEYEKSRGAVLVQDVLIATKLVSARTWHRVVRAWLVMPIAVAAIMAVCFGVDRLINLGNVPFPASVACLILLFLALILCSFILGDRATKTMVGYLDVPCGWSLRFLNIFLCPGFVTLPLSPPISGAEVAKIIGVALVGWAVVFALSAYSVRGIVLLIGNSKKAEVARAEELGVHQDDIPLSRVSTPPDSRRTPSDYGESTPDESPNPSTPFLVQPPRAQNPDYVTGTGGPPIPESTRLSSETISPLSILRHDAPLQTRAEKWAAFIISQLDLLTYAALMVFIGIPVYYGLGYAMPLQLCISIITYEVATMLPLRWKTYLHPILVSSASTVLAIWVFVLTRGESLSDGLHAYSTGVKYTRLWSGAAIAGTLPGAGDILSSIIDVSIIALALPMFQYRHELQKNFLAIIIPNTIWPLASLFGYPAFCYAIGITPTSSLAFGARTLTLALGQIVVANVGGNMNVGTPLAIFSGIFGVLIGNQILKFLRIPEDDYITRGITFGANSSSLATAMLLGTDPRAAAFSSLSMGFVGTVAVAATSVPPIVLAVKGIVGL
;
A
#
# COMPACT_ATOMS: atom_id res chain seq x y z
N MET A 1 37.28 12.92 49.61
CA MET A 1 36.40 12.09 48.75
C MET A 1 35.63 12.90 47.70
N ALA A 2 35.31 14.18 47.91
CA ALA A 2 34.60 15.01 46.93
C ALA A 2 35.36 15.28 45.61
N GLY A 3 36.70 15.41 45.62
CA GLY A 3 37.49 15.67 44.40
C GLY A 3 37.52 14.50 43.40
N ARG A 4 37.56 13.26 43.89
CA ARG A 4 37.54 12.05 43.04
C ARG A 4 36.19 11.82 42.37
N ALA A 5 35.08 12.25 42.99
CA ALA A 5 33.74 12.15 42.39
C ALA A 5 33.58 13.12 41.21
N SER A 6 34.07 14.37 41.35
CA SER A 6 34.04 15.39 40.28
C SER A 6 34.89 15.01 39.06
N GLU A 7 36.04 14.39 39.29
CA GLU A 7 36.95 13.94 38.23
C GLU A 7 36.39 12.72 37.47
N TYR A 8 35.72 11.81 38.17
CA TYR A 8 34.98 10.69 37.58
C TYR A 8 33.80 11.16 36.73
N GLU A 9 33.10 12.22 37.16
CA GLU A 9 31.94 12.78 36.47
C GLU A 9 32.34 13.52 35.18
N LYS A 10 33.46 14.28 35.22
CA LYS A 10 34.09 14.88 34.03
C LYS A 10 34.57 13.82 33.04
N SER A 11 35.22 12.77 33.52
CA SER A 11 35.66 11.64 32.69
C SER A 11 34.47 10.94 32.02
N ARG A 12 33.39 10.72 32.76
CA ARG A 12 32.15 10.11 32.22
C ARG A 12 31.46 10.99 31.18
N GLY A 13 31.46 12.31 31.37
CA GLY A 13 30.96 13.28 30.39
C GLY A 13 31.77 13.30 29.10
N ALA A 14 33.10 13.26 29.18
CA ALA A 14 33.97 13.21 28.01
C ALA A 14 33.77 11.92 27.19
N VAL A 15 33.63 10.77 27.86
CA VAL A 15 33.34 9.48 27.21
C VAL A 15 31.96 9.50 26.52
N LEU A 16 30.94 10.09 27.15
CA LEU A 16 29.62 10.25 26.54
C LEU A 16 29.66 11.12 25.28
N VAL A 17 30.37 12.25 25.32
CA VAL A 17 30.53 13.13 24.15
C VAL A 17 31.26 12.41 23.01
N GLN A 18 32.29 11.63 23.33
CA GLN A 18 33.01 10.81 22.37
C GLN A 18 32.12 9.73 21.75
N ASP A 19 31.31 9.04 22.56
CA ASP A 19 30.34 8.05 22.09
C ASP A 19 29.30 8.68 21.16
N VAL A 20 28.79 9.88 21.46
CA VAL A 20 27.88 10.64 20.57
C VAL A 20 28.56 11.00 19.25
N LEU A 21 29.80 11.50 19.28
CA LEU A 21 30.55 11.85 18.07
C LEU A 21 30.80 10.63 17.18
N ILE A 22 31.15 9.49 17.78
CA ILE A 22 31.34 8.23 17.04
C ILE A 22 30.00 7.76 16.46
N ALA A 23 28.92 7.78 17.25
CA ALA A 23 27.61 7.38 16.79
C ALA A 23 27.11 8.26 15.65
N THR A 24 27.21 9.59 15.77
CA THR A 24 26.79 10.54 14.73
C THR A 24 27.57 10.36 13.42
N LYS A 25 28.90 10.18 13.50
CA LYS A 25 29.73 9.89 12.32
C LYS A 25 29.31 8.58 11.64
N LEU A 26 28.97 7.56 12.43
CA LEU A 26 28.55 6.25 11.93
C LEU A 26 27.16 6.30 11.30
N VAL A 27 26.24 7.06 11.89
CA VAL A 27 24.92 7.35 11.31
C VAL A 27 25.09 8.10 9.99
N SER A 28 25.82 9.22 9.97
CA SER A 28 25.96 10.06 8.78
C SER A 28 26.60 9.31 7.60
N ALA A 29 27.66 8.54 7.88
CA ALA A 29 28.34 7.73 6.86
C ALA A 29 27.40 6.67 6.25
N ARG A 30 26.47 6.11 7.03
CA ARG A 30 25.54 5.07 6.58
C ARG A 30 24.24 5.60 5.98
N THR A 31 23.79 6.80 6.35
CA THR A 31 22.47 7.31 5.95
C THR A 31 22.51 8.47 4.96
N TRP A 32 23.66 9.09 4.69
CA TRP A 32 23.77 10.25 3.78
C TRP A 32 23.05 10.06 2.44
N HIS A 33 23.30 8.95 1.74
CA HIS A 33 22.64 8.68 0.45
C HIS A 33 21.11 8.58 0.57
N ARG A 34 20.62 7.99 1.67
CA ARG A 34 19.17 7.92 1.96
C ARG A 34 18.60 9.31 2.22
N VAL A 35 19.29 10.11 3.04
CA VAL A 35 18.85 11.47 3.39
C VAL A 35 18.83 12.37 2.16
N VAL A 36 19.89 12.38 1.35
CA VAL A 36 19.95 13.16 0.10
C VAL A 36 18.82 12.75 -0.86
N ARG A 37 18.60 11.44 -1.05
CA ARG A 37 17.51 10.98 -1.91
C ARG A 37 16.15 11.41 -1.37
N ALA A 38 15.91 11.25 -0.07
CA ALA A 38 14.63 11.57 0.56
C ALA A 38 14.31 13.07 0.59
N TRP A 39 15.31 13.93 0.84
CA TRP A 39 15.10 15.37 1.07
C TRP A 39 15.40 16.26 -0.13
N LEU A 40 16.18 15.78 -1.11
CA LEU A 40 16.46 16.55 -2.33
C LEU A 40 15.83 15.91 -3.56
N VAL A 41 16.08 14.63 -3.80
CA VAL A 41 15.62 13.98 -5.04
C VAL A 41 14.11 13.75 -5.04
N MET A 42 13.54 13.24 -3.94
CA MET A 42 12.11 12.89 -3.89
C MET A 42 11.21 14.14 -4.05
N PRO A 43 11.43 15.27 -3.35
CA PRO A 43 10.57 16.43 -3.53
C PRO A 43 10.59 16.98 -4.97
N ILE A 44 11.76 17.00 -5.61
CA ILE A 44 11.89 17.45 -7.01
C ILE A 44 11.14 16.50 -7.95
N ALA A 45 11.31 15.19 -7.78
CA ALA A 45 10.66 14.20 -8.62
C ALA A 45 9.12 14.18 -8.43
N VAL A 46 8.65 14.27 -7.18
CA VAL A 46 7.22 14.38 -6.85
C VAL A 46 6.64 15.67 -7.45
N ALA A 47 7.33 16.81 -7.29
CA ALA A 47 6.90 18.08 -7.89
C ALA A 47 6.86 18.02 -9.43
N ALA A 48 7.80 17.32 -10.07
CA ALA A 48 7.78 17.12 -11.52
C ALA A 48 6.56 16.30 -11.97
N ILE A 49 6.22 15.22 -11.27
CA ILE A 49 5.01 14.42 -11.58
C ILE A 49 3.76 15.26 -11.36
N MET A 50 3.70 16.04 -10.27
CA MET A 50 2.60 16.97 -10.01
C MET A 50 2.49 18.04 -11.10
N ALA A 51 3.60 18.55 -11.64
CA ALA A 51 3.62 19.52 -12.74
C ALA A 51 2.99 18.93 -14.01
N VAL A 52 3.32 17.68 -14.34
CA VAL A 52 2.68 16.96 -15.45
C VAL A 52 1.18 16.80 -15.19
N CYS A 53 0.80 16.38 -13.99
CA CYS A 53 -0.60 16.21 -13.59
C CYS A 53 -1.38 17.53 -13.66
N PHE A 54 -0.77 18.63 -13.21
CA PHE A 54 -1.35 19.98 -13.30
C PHE A 54 -1.52 20.42 -14.76
N GLY A 55 -0.56 20.13 -15.64
CA GLY A 55 -0.70 20.40 -17.07
C GLY A 55 -1.90 19.67 -17.67
N VAL A 56 -2.09 18.40 -17.33
CA VAL A 56 -3.26 17.61 -17.74
C VAL A 56 -4.55 18.14 -17.12
N ASP A 57 -4.55 18.55 -15.86
CA ASP A 57 -5.69 19.19 -15.20
C ASP A 57 -6.12 20.46 -15.93
N ARG A 58 -5.17 21.30 -16.35
CA ARG A 58 -5.46 22.48 -17.17
C ARG A 58 -6.04 22.13 -18.52
N LEU A 59 -5.54 21.09 -19.19
CA LEU A 59 -6.08 20.63 -20.47
C LEU A 59 -7.50 20.08 -20.34
N ILE A 60 -7.79 19.30 -19.29
CA ILE A 60 -9.14 18.76 -19.04
C ILE A 60 -10.12 19.89 -18.75
N ASN A 61 -9.70 20.88 -17.96
CA ASN A 61 -10.53 22.05 -17.62
C ASN A 61 -10.81 22.98 -18.83
N LEU A 62 -10.16 22.80 -19.98
CA LEU A 62 -10.58 23.44 -21.23
C LEU A 62 -11.82 22.76 -21.85
N GLY A 63 -12.07 21.50 -21.50
CA GLY A 63 -13.26 20.76 -21.90
C GLY A 63 -14.42 20.93 -20.91
N ASN A 64 -15.63 20.55 -21.36
CA ASN A 64 -16.84 20.60 -20.53
C ASN A 64 -17.07 19.34 -19.67
N VAL A 65 -16.13 18.40 -19.64
CA VAL A 65 -16.31 17.11 -18.94
C VAL A 65 -15.44 17.10 -17.67
N PRO A 66 -16.04 17.07 -16.46
CA PRO A 66 -15.28 16.96 -15.22
C PRO A 66 -14.66 15.57 -15.11
N PHE A 67 -13.32 15.49 -15.20
CA PHE A 67 -12.58 14.24 -15.05
C PHE A 67 -11.30 14.44 -14.22
N PRO A 68 -10.97 13.55 -13.26
CA PRO A 68 -9.77 13.73 -12.45
C PRO A 68 -8.48 13.58 -13.27
N ALA A 69 -7.62 14.61 -13.21
CA ALA A 69 -6.36 14.63 -13.93
C ALA A 69 -5.41 13.49 -13.55
N SER A 70 -5.35 13.10 -12.27
CA SER A 70 -4.46 12.02 -11.81
C SER A 70 -4.85 10.65 -12.38
N VAL A 71 -6.15 10.38 -12.55
CA VAL A 71 -6.64 9.16 -13.22
C VAL A 71 -6.32 9.20 -14.71
N ALA A 72 -6.48 10.35 -15.36
CA ALA A 72 -6.10 10.51 -16.77
C ALA A 72 -4.60 10.27 -16.96
N CYS A 73 -3.76 10.86 -16.09
CA CYS A 73 -2.31 10.66 -16.10
C CYS A 73 -1.91 9.21 -15.86
N LEU A 74 -2.60 8.47 -14.97
CA LEU A 74 -2.40 7.02 -14.82
C LEU A 74 -2.61 6.29 -16.16
N ILE A 75 -3.75 6.53 -16.83
CA ILE A 75 -4.08 5.86 -18.10
C ILE A 75 -3.06 6.25 -19.18
N LEU A 76 -2.76 7.55 -19.29
CA LEU A 76 -1.78 8.07 -20.26
C LEU A 76 -0.39 7.49 -20.03
N LEU A 77 0.08 7.41 -18.78
CA LEU A 77 1.38 6.83 -18.45
C LEU A 77 1.40 5.34 -18.79
N PHE A 78 0.35 4.60 -18.45
CA PHE A 78 0.24 3.17 -18.79
C PHE A 78 0.30 2.95 -20.31
N LEU A 79 -0.49 3.70 -21.08
CA LEU A 79 -0.49 3.62 -22.55
C LEU A 79 0.84 4.07 -23.16
N ALA A 80 1.47 5.12 -22.63
CA ALA A 80 2.76 5.61 -23.08
C ALA A 80 3.86 4.57 -22.86
N LEU A 81 3.84 3.85 -21.74
CA LEU A 81 4.78 2.76 -21.48
C LEU A 81 4.57 1.57 -22.42
N ILE A 82 3.31 1.22 -22.73
CA ILE A 82 2.99 0.20 -23.75
C ILE A 82 3.53 0.62 -25.12
N LEU A 83 3.28 1.86 -25.52
CA LEU A 83 3.75 2.41 -26.78
C LEU A 83 5.28 2.45 -26.85
N CYS A 84 5.94 2.81 -25.75
CA CYS A 84 7.40 2.81 -25.64
C CYS A 84 7.97 1.39 -25.77
N SER A 85 7.35 0.39 -25.13
CA SER A 85 7.72 -1.03 -25.27
C SER A 85 7.60 -1.50 -26.72
N PHE A 86 6.58 -1.03 -27.45
CA PHE A 86 6.40 -1.35 -28.86
C PHE A 86 7.43 -0.65 -29.78
N ILE A 87 7.73 0.63 -29.55
CA ILE A 87 8.60 1.43 -30.45
C ILE A 87 10.08 1.27 -30.11
N LEU A 88 10.48 1.39 -28.84
CA LEU A 88 11.87 1.40 -28.39
C LEU A 88 12.35 0.01 -27.92
N GLY A 89 11.44 -0.94 -27.76
CA GLY A 89 11.73 -2.28 -27.26
C GLY A 89 11.81 -2.37 -25.74
N ASP A 90 11.81 -3.61 -25.24
CA ASP A 90 11.67 -3.89 -23.80
C ASP A 90 12.85 -3.39 -22.96
N ARG A 91 14.08 -3.41 -23.50
CA ARG A 91 15.29 -3.03 -22.75
C ARG A 91 15.33 -1.52 -22.45
N ALA A 92 15.02 -0.69 -23.44
CA ALA A 92 14.95 0.77 -23.27
C ALA A 92 13.80 1.14 -22.33
N THR A 93 12.64 0.50 -22.50
CA THR A 93 11.47 0.73 -21.66
C THR A 93 11.72 0.33 -20.21
N LYS A 94 12.40 -0.80 -19.95
CA LYS A 94 12.82 -1.22 -18.60
C LYS A 94 13.71 -0.16 -17.92
N THR A 95 14.57 0.50 -18.69
CA THR A 95 15.42 1.58 -18.18
C THR A 95 14.60 2.82 -17.82
N MET A 96 13.63 3.21 -18.66
CA MET A 96 12.71 4.31 -18.35
C MET A 96 11.86 4.03 -17.12
N VAL A 97 11.31 2.81 -17.03
CA VAL A 97 10.56 2.35 -15.84
C VAL A 97 11.43 2.43 -14.60
N GLY A 98 12.72 2.05 -14.67
CA GLY A 98 13.64 2.16 -13.54
C GLY A 98 13.82 3.58 -13.01
N TYR A 99 13.78 4.60 -13.86
CA TYR A 99 13.80 6.00 -13.41
C TYR A 99 12.49 6.45 -12.78
N LEU A 100 11.35 6.02 -13.36
CA LEU A 100 10.02 6.31 -12.83
C LEU A 100 9.75 5.59 -11.51
N ASP A 101 10.30 4.39 -11.33
CA ASP A 101 10.10 3.56 -10.14
C ASP A 101 10.66 4.21 -8.87
N VAL A 102 11.67 5.07 -8.98
CA VAL A 102 12.23 5.75 -7.80
C VAL A 102 11.18 6.64 -7.11
N PRO A 103 10.58 7.67 -7.76
CA PRO A 103 9.52 8.46 -7.14
C PRO A 103 8.19 7.71 -7.01
N CYS A 104 7.83 6.87 -7.99
CA CYS A 104 6.58 6.12 -7.96
C CYS A 104 6.56 5.08 -6.84
N GLY A 105 7.63 4.29 -6.69
CA GLY A 105 7.78 3.30 -5.63
C GLY A 105 7.80 3.95 -4.25
N TRP A 106 8.46 5.10 -4.09
CA TRP A 106 8.36 5.89 -2.85
C TRP A 106 6.91 6.30 -2.56
N SER A 107 6.21 6.84 -3.56
CA SER A 107 4.83 7.30 -3.39
C SER A 107 3.87 6.14 -3.06
N LEU A 108 4.00 4.99 -3.73
CA LEU A 108 3.19 3.80 -3.45
C LEU A 108 3.46 3.22 -2.05
N ARG A 109 4.71 3.23 -1.60
CA ARG A 109 5.08 2.77 -0.25
C ARG A 109 4.38 3.58 0.85
N PHE A 110 4.21 4.89 0.63
CA PHE A 110 3.57 5.80 1.57
C PHE A 110 2.11 6.14 1.21
N LEU A 111 1.49 5.41 0.27
CA LEU A 111 0.11 5.65 -0.16
C LEU A 111 -0.89 5.69 1.02
N ASN A 112 -0.71 4.81 2.00
CA ASN A 112 -1.59 4.74 3.18
C ASN A 112 -1.59 6.01 4.04
N ILE A 113 -0.44 6.68 4.23
CA ILE A 113 -0.41 7.95 4.98
C ILE A 113 -1.07 9.07 4.18
N PHE A 114 -0.89 9.09 2.85
CA PHE A 114 -1.50 10.10 2.00
C PHE A 114 -3.04 10.00 2.02
N LEU A 115 -3.60 8.84 2.35
CA LEU A 115 -5.05 8.63 2.49
C LEU A 115 -5.62 9.07 3.86
N CYS A 116 -4.78 9.29 4.88
CA CYS A 116 -5.20 9.71 6.23
C CYS A 116 -5.99 11.02 6.30
N PRO A 117 -5.72 12.07 5.47
CA PRO A 117 -6.45 13.33 5.57
C PRO A 117 -7.97 13.22 5.46
N GLY A 118 -8.49 12.32 4.60
CA GLY A 118 -9.94 12.12 4.48
C GLY A 118 -10.59 11.59 5.76
N PHE A 119 -9.84 10.84 6.58
CA PHE A 119 -10.31 10.34 7.87
C PHE A 119 -10.21 11.41 8.96
N VAL A 120 -9.15 12.22 8.93
CA VAL A 120 -8.94 13.31 9.89
C VAL A 120 -10.03 14.39 9.74
N THR A 121 -10.51 14.66 8.53
CA THR A 121 -11.57 15.66 8.28
C THR A 121 -12.98 15.11 8.42
N LEU A 122 -13.16 13.80 8.65
CA LEU A 122 -14.48 13.17 8.79
C LEU A 122 -15.39 13.85 9.85
N PRO A 123 -14.89 14.30 11.01
CA PRO A 123 -15.69 15.01 12.02
C PRO A 123 -16.28 16.36 11.55
N LEU A 124 -15.80 16.92 10.44
CA LEU A 124 -16.35 18.16 9.86
C LEU A 124 -17.67 17.93 9.09
N SER A 125 -18.09 16.68 8.90
CA SER A 125 -19.33 16.37 8.18
C SER A 125 -20.54 16.88 8.97
N PRO A 126 -21.50 17.60 8.34
CA PRO A 126 -22.65 18.14 9.04
C PRO A 126 -23.51 17.03 9.65
N PRO A 127 -24.16 17.28 10.80
CA PRO A 127 -24.96 16.29 11.48
C PRO A 127 -26.20 15.92 10.66
N ILE A 128 -26.41 14.61 10.47
CA ILE A 128 -27.61 14.03 9.86
C ILE A 128 -28.51 13.51 10.99
N SER A 129 -29.84 13.48 10.77
CA SER A 129 -30.79 12.90 11.73
C SER A 129 -30.38 11.48 12.13
N GLY A 130 -30.34 11.17 13.43
CA GLY A 130 -29.84 9.89 13.94
C GLY A 130 -30.58 8.67 13.36
N ALA A 131 -31.88 8.79 13.07
CA ALA A 131 -32.66 7.73 12.43
C ALA A 131 -32.26 7.50 10.97
N GLU A 132 -31.92 8.56 10.24
CA GLU A 132 -31.42 8.46 8.86
C GLU A 132 -29.99 7.90 8.85
N VAL A 133 -29.12 8.32 9.78
CA VAL A 133 -27.77 7.77 9.96
C VAL A 133 -27.82 6.26 10.21
N ALA A 134 -28.71 5.79 11.09
CA ALA A 134 -28.86 4.36 11.37
C ALA A 134 -29.22 3.55 10.12
N LYS A 135 -30.16 4.06 9.29
CA LYS A 135 -30.52 3.45 8.00
C LYS A 135 -29.33 3.46 7.03
N ILE A 136 -28.62 4.60 6.93
CA ILE A 136 -27.45 4.75 6.05
C ILE A 136 -26.38 3.73 6.43
N ILE A 137 -26.04 3.60 7.72
CA ILE A 137 -25.05 2.64 8.22
C ILE A 137 -25.50 1.21 7.95
N GLY A 138 -26.77 0.89 8.19
CA GLY A 138 -27.32 -0.45 7.94
C GLY A 138 -27.22 -0.85 6.46
N VAL A 139 -27.63 0.04 5.55
CA VAL A 139 -27.54 -0.20 4.10
C VAL A 139 -26.07 -0.23 3.65
N ALA A 140 -25.22 0.64 4.18
CA ALA A 140 -23.80 0.66 3.86
C ALA A 140 -23.12 -0.65 4.26
N LEU A 141 -23.34 -1.14 5.49
CA LEU A 141 -22.76 -2.39 6.00
C LEU A 141 -23.22 -3.63 5.23
N VAL A 142 -24.53 -3.87 5.24
CA VAL A 142 -25.12 -5.08 4.66
C VAL A 142 -25.01 -5.04 3.15
N GLY A 143 -25.32 -3.90 2.54
CA GLY A 143 -25.21 -3.71 1.12
C GLY A 143 -23.78 -3.86 0.63
N TRP A 144 -22.78 -3.33 1.36
CA TRP A 144 -21.38 -3.52 0.99
C TRP A 144 -21.00 -5.00 1.00
N ALA A 145 -21.32 -5.75 2.06
CA ALA A 145 -20.99 -7.17 2.16
C ALA A 145 -21.67 -8.02 1.06
N VAL A 146 -22.95 -7.75 0.79
CA VAL A 146 -23.72 -8.44 -0.27
C VAL A 146 -23.13 -8.16 -1.64
N VAL A 147 -22.91 -6.90 -2.00
CA VAL A 147 -22.36 -6.56 -3.33
C VAL A 147 -20.91 -7.00 -3.47
N PHE A 148 -20.11 -6.94 -2.40
CA PHE A 148 -18.77 -7.50 -2.40
C PHE A 148 -18.81 -9.00 -2.72
N ALA A 149 -19.67 -9.78 -2.04
CA ALA A 149 -19.81 -11.21 -2.31
C ALA A 149 -20.34 -11.53 -3.71
N LEU A 150 -21.37 -10.82 -4.17
CA LEU A 150 -21.93 -10.99 -5.51
C LEU A 150 -20.91 -10.64 -6.59
N SER A 151 -20.16 -9.55 -6.40
CA SER A 151 -19.10 -9.16 -7.33
C SER A 151 -18.00 -10.22 -7.38
N ALA A 152 -17.59 -10.78 -6.24
CA ALA A 152 -16.60 -11.85 -6.18
C ALA A 152 -17.06 -13.11 -6.94
N TYR A 153 -18.31 -13.55 -6.74
CA TYR A 153 -18.85 -14.69 -7.48
C TYR A 153 -19.03 -14.41 -8.97
N SER A 154 -19.43 -13.18 -9.35
CA SER A 154 -19.57 -12.82 -10.75
C SER A 154 -18.23 -12.86 -11.49
N VAL A 155 -17.18 -12.30 -10.88
CA VAL A 155 -15.82 -12.31 -11.44
C VAL A 155 -15.33 -13.74 -11.56
N ARG A 156 -15.43 -14.53 -10.48
CA ARG A 156 -15.02 -15.93 -10.48
C ARG A 156 -15.79 -16.75 -11.52
N GLY A 157 -17.10 -16.54 -11.62
CA GLY A 157 -17.95 -17.19 -12.62
C GLY A 157 -17.50 -16.90 -14.05
N ILE A 158 -17.20 -15.63 -14.35
CA ILE A 158 -16.67 -15.21 -15.65
C ILE A 158 -15.30 -15.84 -15.91
N VAL A 159 -14.40 -15.83 -14.94
CA VAL A 159 -13.06 -16.46 -15.05
C VAL A 159 -13.17 -17.96 -15.35
N LEU A 160 -14.10 -18.66 -14.69
CA LEU A 160 -14.37 -20.08 -14.93
C LEU A 160 -14.99 -20.32 -16.32
N LEU A 161 -15.93 -19.48 -16.75
CA LEU A 161 -16.59 -19.59 -18.05
C LEU A 161 -15.64 -19.33 -19.23
N ILE A 162 -14.66 -18.43 -19.07
CA ILE A 162 -13.66 -18.13 -20.10
C ILE A 162 -12.67 -19.30 -20.30
N GLY A 163 -12.70 -20.33 -19.44
CA GLY A 163 -11.94 -21.57 -19.65
C GLY A 163 -10.45 -21.46 -19.34
N ASN A 164 -10.02 -20.44 -18.59
CA ASN A 164 -8.61 -20.28 -18.21
C ASN A 164 -8.15 -21.32 -17.17
N SER A 165 -9.01 -22.16 -16.59
CA SER A 165 -8.62 -23.08 -15.50
C SER A 165 -7.46 -24.03 -15.84
N LYS A 166 -7.42 -24.63 -17.05
CA LYS A 166 -6.32 -25.54 -17.42
C LYS A 166 -5.03 -24.83 -17.82
N LYS A 167 -5.11 -23.66 -18.45
CA LYS A 167 -3.93 -22.83 -18.77
C LYS A 167 -3.41 -22.06 -17.56
N ALA A 168 -4.28 -21.68 -16.65
CA ALA A 168 -3.95 -21.09 -15.36
C ALA A 168 -3.34 -22.14 -14.42
N GLU A 169 -3.78 -23.41 -14.44
CA GLU A 169 -3.11 -24.50 -13.72
C GLU A 169 -1.71 -24.83 -14.29
N VAL A 170 -1.52 -24.77 -15.60
CA VAL A 170 -0.19 -24.97 -16.22
C VAL A 170 0.72 -23.76 -15.99
N ALA A 171 0.22 -22.53 -16.11
CA ALA A 171 0.95 -21.32 -15.72
C ALA A 171 1.28 -21.33 -14.21
N ARG A 172 0.36 -21.81 -13.36
CA ARG A 172 0.55 -22.04 -11.92
C ARG A 172 1.65 -23.05 -11.61
N ALA A 173 1.91 -24.01 -12.50
CA ALA A 173 3.00 -24.98 -12.37
C ALA A 173 4.35 -24.44 -12.90
N GLU A 174 4.36 -23.69 -14.01
CA GLU A 174 5.57 -23.05 -14.55
C GLU A 174 6.06 -21.89 -13.68
N GLU A 175 5.16 -21.11 -13.08
CA GLU A 175 5.51 -19.89 -12.34
C GLU A 175 6.09 -20.13 -10.94
N LEU A 176 5.88 -21.30 -10.34
CA LEU A 176 6.59 -21.73 -9.14
C LEU A 176 8.11 -21.93 -9.39
N GLY A 177 8.54 -21.99 -10.66
CA GLY A 177 9.94 -22.12 -11.07
C GLY A 177 10.65 -20.83 -11.50
N VAL A 178 9.94 -19.69 -11.68
CA VAL A 178 10.46 -18.49 -12.40
C VAL A 178 10.74 -17.29 -11.49
N HIS A 179 10.87 -17.48 -10.17
CA HIS A 179 11.01 -16.39 -9.18
C HIS A 179 12.28 -15.50 -9.27
N GLN A 180 13.00 -15.44 -10.39
CA GLN A 180 14.30 -14.76 -10.49
C GLN A 180 14.36 -13.49 -11.37
N ASP A 181 13.34 -13.15 -12.17
CA ASP A 181 13.44 -12.07 -13.18
C ASP A 181 12.53 -10.82 -12.97
N ASP A 182 11.82 -10.72 -11.85
CA ASP A 182 10.96 -9.56 -11.58
C ASP A 182 11.76 -8.29 -11.24
N ILE A 183 11.33 -7.15 -11.81
CA ILE A 183 11.84 -5.81 -11.49
C ILE A 183 11.53 -5.53 -10.02
N PRO A 184 12.53 -5.17 -9.19
CA PRO A 184 12.33 -5.01 -7.76
C PRO A 184 11.54 -3.73 -7.46
N LEU A 185 10.22 -3.84 -7.38
CA LEU A 185 9.43 -2.89 -6.60
C LEU A 185 9.92 -2.99 -5.15
N SER A 186 10.42 -1.87 -4.63
CA SER A 186 11.12 -1.70 -3.35
C SER A 186 10.92 -2.84 -2.34
N ARG A 187 11.99 -3.60 -2.06
CA ARG A 187 12.01 -4.66 -1.05
C ARG A 187 11.49 -4.14 0.29
N VAL A 188 10.27 -4.52 0.65
CA VAL A 188 9.79 -4.46 2.03
C VAL A 188 10.34 -5.69 2.73
N SER A 189 11.05 -5.48 3.84
CA SER A 189 11.61 -6.55 4.65
C SER A 189 10.48 -7.45 5.17
N THR A 190 10.32 -8.62 4.57
CA THR A 190 9.60 -9.73 5.19
C THR A 190 10.38 -10.21 6.42
N PRO A 191 9.74 -10.41 7.58
CA PRO A 191 10.36 -11.17 8.66
C PRO A 191 10.65 -12.59 8.14
N PRO A 192 11.75 -13.24 8.55
CA PRO A 192 11.92 -14.66 8.27
C PRO A 192 10.77 -15.43 8.93
N ASP A 193 10.01 -16.16 8.12
CA ASP A 193 9.03 -17.14 8.59
C ASP A 193 9.74 -18.24 9.37
N SER A 194 9.93 -18.03 10.66
CA SER A 194 10.34 -19.08 11.59
C SER A 194 9.12 -19.92 11.95
N ARG A 195 8.68 -20.78 11.02
CA ARG A 195 7.95 -22.05 11.27
C ARG A 195 7.53 -22.66 9.94
N ARG A 196 8.41 -23.52 9.39
CA ARG A 196 8.06 -24.70 8.57
C ARG A 196 9.31 -25.57 8.47
N THR A 197 9.39 -26.56 9.35
CA THR A 197 10.22 -27.75 9.15
C THR A 197 9.66 -28.54 7.96
N PRO A 198 10.45 -28.97 6.98
CA PRO A 198 10.00 -29.96 6.02
C PRO A 198 9.95 -31.32 6.73
N SER A 199 8.74 -31.83 6.98
CA SER A 199 8.52 -33.22 7.36
C SER A 199 8.62 -34.07 6.09
N ASP A 200 9.73 -34.80 5.99
CA ASP A 200 9.96 -35.85 5.00
C ASP A 200 8.95 -36.98 5.25
N TYR A 201 8.08 -37.25 4.28
CA TYR A 201 7.24 -38.44 4.28
C TYR A 201 8.06 -39.59 3.68
N GLY A 202 8.78 -40.30 4.53
CA GLY A 202 9.26 -41.65 4.28
C GLY A 202 8.18 -42.65 4.69
N GLU A 203 7.63 -43.34 3.70
CA GLU A 203 6.58 -44.34 3.83
C GLU A 203 7.16 -45.62 4.49
N SER A 204 6.62 -45.97 5.65
CA SER A 204 6.90 -47.19 6.42
C SER A 204 6.23 -48.41 5.78
N THR A 205 6.89 -49.56 5.63
CA THR A 205 6.83 -50.78 6.48
C THR A 205 7.34 -51.99 5.67
N PRO A 206 7.58 -53.20 6.25
CA PRO A 206 8.23 -53.58 7.51
C PRO A 206 9.29 -54.70 7.32
N ASP A 207 9.87 -55.14 8.46
CA ASP A 207 10.93 -56.12 8.71
C ASP A 207 10.99 -57.45 7.91
N GLU A 208 12.22 -57.96 7.90
CA GLU A 208 12.84 -59.14 7.28
C GLU A 208 12.49 -60.50 7.92
N SER A 209 12.39 -61.58 7.11
CA SER A 209 12.78 -63.00 7.41
C SER A 209 12.62 -63.88 6.13
N PRO A 210 13.21 -65.11 5.97
CA PRO A 210 14.27 -65.36 4.97
C PRO A 210 14.04 -66.50 3.93
N ASN A 211 14.93 -66.55 2.91
CA ASN A 211 15.34 -67.69 2.03
C ASN A 211 14.40 -68.17 0.88
N PRO A 212 14.87 -68.98 -0.11
CA PRO A 212 16.03 -68.80 -1.01
C PRO A 212 15.70 -69.18 -2.49
N SER A 213 16.28 -68.51 -3.51
CA SER A 213 16.58 -69.12 -4.83
C SER A 213 17.24 -68.13 -5.80
N THR A 214 18.52 -68.36 -6.05
CA THR A 214 19.34 -67.91 -7.19
C THR A 214 18.78 -68.39 -8.56
N PRO A 215 19.25 -67.90 -9.75
CA PRO A 215 20.37 -66.98 -9.98
C PRO A 215 20.23 -65.93 -11.14
N PHE A 216 21.24 -65.04 -11.21
CA PHE A 216 21.78 -64.27 -12.35
C PHE A 216 21.01 -63.07 -12.93
N LEU A 217 21.49 -61.85 -12.63
CA LEU A 217 22.37 -61.05 -13.51
C LEU A 217 22.76 -59.73 -12.82
N VAL A 218 24.06 -59.50 -12.67
CA VAL A 218 24.65 -58.25 -12.15
C VAL A 218 24.72 -57.21 -13.26
N GLN A 219 24.28 -55.96 -13.00
CA GLN A 219 24.76 -54.77 -13.71
C GLN A 219 25.29 -53.74 -12.70
N PRO A 220 26.47 -53.12 -12.95
CA PRO A 220 27.16 -52.25 -12.00
C PRO A 220 26.57 -50.82 -11.92
N PRO A 221 26.82 -50.09 -10.82
CA PRO A 221 26.34 -48.72 -10.64
C PRO A 221 27.00 -47.71 -11.58
N ARG A 222 26.20 -46.72 -12.02
CA ARG A 222 26.57 -45.60 -12.90
C ARG A 222 27.58 -44.65 -12.24
N ALA A 223 28.35 -44.01 -13.13
CA ALA A 223 29.58 -43.24 -12.93
C ALA A 223 29.56 -42.14 -11.85
N GLN A 224 30.69 -42.05 -11.13
CA GLN A 224 31.07 -40.92 -10.28
C GLN A 224 31.52 -39.69 -11.11
N ASN A 225 31.32 -38.52 -10.49
CA ASN A 225 31.50 -37.16 -11.02
C ASN A 225 32.98 -36.86 -11.40
N PRO A 226 33.28 -36.26 -12.57
CA PRO A 226 34.65 -36.13 -13.09
C PRO A 226 35.48 -34.99 -12.49
N ASP A 227 35.03 -34.34 -11.41
CA ASP A 227 35.74 -33.19 -10.80
C ASP A 227 36.93 -33.59 -9.89
N TYR A 228 37.24 -34.88 -9.76
CA TYR A 228 38.35 -35.40 -8.94
C TYR A 228 39.47 -36.07 -9.77
N VAL A 229 39.73 -35.58 -10.98
CA VAL A 229 40.89 -36.00 -11.78
C VAL A 229 41.97 -34.93 -11.73
N THR A 230 42.98 -35.14 -10.89
CA THR A 230 44.33 -34.57 -11.08
C THR A 230 45.37 -35.66 -10.78
N GLY A 231 46.19 -36.01 -11.80
CA GLY A 231 47.38 -36.88 -11.66
C GLY A 231 48.51 -36.16 -10.90
N THR A 232 49.64 -36.76 -10.53
CA THR A 232 50.40 -37.88 -11.10
C THR A 232 51.35 -38.47 -10.02
N GLY A 233 51.61 -39.78 -10.09
CA GLY A 233 52.87 -40.47 -9.73
C GLY A 233 53.50 -40.29 -8.33
N GLY A 234 53.32 -41.29 -7.46
CA GLY A 234 54.19 -41.57 -6.29
C GLY A 234 53.95 -42.99 -5.73
N PRO A 235 54.98 -43.72 -5.24
CA PRO A 235 54.87 -45.14 -4.87
C PRO A 235 54.13 -45.34 -3.52
N PRO A 236 53.61 -46.54 -3.22
CA PRO A 236 52.67 -46.74 -2.12
C PRO A 236 53.39 -46.70 -0.76
N ILE A 237 52.82 -45.95 0.20
CA ILE A 237 53.24 -46.01 1.61
C ILE A 237 52.41 -47.12 2.27
N PRO A 238 53.05 -48.09 2.97
CA PRO A 238 52.36 -49.22 3.55
C PRO A 238 51.49 -48.83 4.75
N GLU A 239 50.32 -49.46 4.79
CA GLU A 239 49.30 -49.39 5.82
C GLU A 239 49.82 -49.98 7.15
N SER A 240 50.48 -49.15 7.97
CA SER A 240 50.71 -49.46 9.39
C SER A 240 51.02 -48.19 10.17
N THR A 241 49.99 -47.53 10.69
CA THR A 241 49.95 -46.90 12.03
C THR A 241 48.51 -46.46 12.29
N ARG A 242 47.66 -47.40 12.71
CA ARG A 242 46.54 -47.04 13.59
C ARG A 242 47.15 -46.86 14.98
N LEU A 243 47.12 -45.64 15.54
CA LEU A 243 46.93 -45.35 16.97
C LEU A 243 47.31 -43.89 17.29
N SER A 244 46.33 -43.01 17.14
CA SER A 244 46.06 -41.95 18.13
C SER A 244 44.65 -41.43 17.84
N SER A 245 43.68 -42.03 18.51
CA SER A 245 42.32 -41.51 18.61
C SER A 245 42.38 -40.17 19.34
N GLU A 246 42.54 -39.07 18.61
CA GLU A 246 42.16 -37.77 19.14
C GLU A 246 40.64 -37.78 19.33
N THR A 247 40.25 -37.83 20.59
CA THR A 247 38.86 -37.65 21.01
C THR A 247 38.49 -36.21 20.70
N ILE A 248 37.89 -35.97 19.53
CA ILE A 248 37.27 -34.68 19.22
C ILE A 248 36.14 -34.52 20.23
N SER A 249 36.38 -33.68 21.23
CA SER A 249 35.36 -33.26 22.19
C SER A 249 34.21 -32.60 21.41
N PRO A 250 32.94 -32.98 21.61
CA PRO A 250 31.81 -32.43 20.85
C PRO A 250 31.44 -30.98 21.23
N LEU A 251 32.39 -30.21 21.79
CA LEU A 251 32.16 -28.86 22.33
C LEU A 251 32.86 -27.74 21.53
N SER A 252 33.35 -28.01 20.33
CA SER A 252 33.89 -26.99 19.42
C SER A 252 32.98 -26.72 18.22
N ILE A 253 31.66 -26.64 18.45
CA ILE A 253 30.83 -25.78 17.60
C ILE A 253 31.17 -24.36 18.03
N LEU A 254 32.01 -23.68 17.23
CA LEU A 254 32.25 -22.25 17.31
C LEU A 254 30.89 -21.53 17.28
N ARG A 255 30.35 -21.26 18.48
CA ARG A 255 29.34 -20.23 18.70
C ARG A 255 29.97 -18.94 18.21
N HIS A 256 29.56 -18.46 17.04
CA HIS A 256 29.80 -17.07 16.66
C HIS A 256 29.03 -16.21 17.67
N ASP A 257 29.65 -15.89 18.80
CA ASP A 257 29.22 -14.78 19.62
C ASP A 257 29.33 -13.55 18.73
N ALA A 258 28.20 -12.93 18.38
CA ALA A 258 28.21 -11.65 17.69
C ALA A 258 29.12 -10.68 18.47
N PRO A 259 29.98 -9.89 17.81
CA PRO A 259 30.89 -9.00 18.50
C PRO A 259 30.10 -8.12 19.47
N LEU A 260 30.59 -7.96 20.71
CA LEU A 260 29.99 -7.12 21.73
C LEU A 260 29.87 -5.69 21.19
N GLN A 261 28.67 -5.32 20.74
CA GLN A 261 28.40 -3.99 20.18
C GLN A 261 28.70 -2.92 21.23
N THR A 262 29.52 -1.94 20.86
CA THR A 262 29.82 -0.77 21.69
C THR A 262 28.56 0.07 21.92
N ARG A 263 28.56 0.91 22.97
CA ARG A 263 27.42 1.79 23.28
C ARG A 263 27.09 2.73 22.12
N ALA A 264 28.12 3.31 21.50
CA ALA A 264 28.00 4.16 20.31
C ALA A 264 27.38 3.41 19.11
N GLU A 265 27.74 2.15 18.89
CA GLU A 265 27.14 1.32 17.82
C GLU A 265 25.67 1.00 18.09
N LYS A 266 25.29 0.72 19.34
CA LYS A 266 23.88 0.51 19.72
C LYS A 266 23.06 1.79 19.50
N TRP A 267 23.61 2.94 19.87
CA TRP A 267 22.97 4.24 19.63
C TRP A 267 22.84 4.53 18.13
N ALA A 268 23.90 4.32 17.35
CA ALA A 268 23.85 4.49 15.91
C ALA A 268 22.84 3.54 15.26
N ALA A 269 22.78 2.28 15.68
CA ALA A 269 21.80 1.31 15.19
C ALA A 269 20.36 1.74 15.50
N PHE A 270 20.11 2.24 16.72
CA PHE A 270 18.81 2.77 17.11
C PHE A 270 18.41 4.02 16.32
N ILE A 271 19.34 4.97 16.12
CA ILE A 271 19.09 6.19 15.34
C ILE A 271 18.81 5.83 13.88
N ILE A 272 19.55 4.90 13.31
CA ILE A 272 19.34 4.46 11.92
C ILE A 272 17.98 3.75 11.76
N SER A 273 17.55 2.96 12.75
CA SER A 273 16.27 2.25 12.69
C SER A 273 15.07 3.18 12.87
N GLN A 274 15.22 4.27 13.64
CA GLN A 274 14.16 5.25 13.92
C GLN A 274 14.39 6.62 13.26
N LEU A 275 15.20 6.66 12.19
CA LEU A 275 15.66 7.90 11.57
C LEU A 275 14.51 8.84 11.18
N ASP A 276 13.48 8.30 10.53
CA ASP A 276 12.36 9.09 10.00
C ASP A 276 11.54 9.67 11.16
N LEU A 277 11.19 8.85 12.16
CA LEU A 277 10.49 9.27 13.38
C LEU A 277 11.24 10.38 14.13
N LEU A 278 12.56 10.21 14.33
CA LEU A 278 13.40 11.19 15.00
C LEU A 278 13.48 12.50 14.20
N THR A 279 13.57 12.42 12.88
CA THR A 279 13.63 13.60 12.01
C THR A 279 12.33 14.40 12.09
N TYR A 280 11.17 13.76 11.97
CA TYR A 280 9.88 14.46 12.08
C TYR A 280 9.60 14.93 13.51
N ALA A 281 10.05 14.21 14.54
CA ALA A 281 9.96 14.70 15.92
C ALA A 281 10.82 15.96 16.14
N ALA A 282 12.03 16.01 15.58
CA ALA A 282 12.86 17.20 15.61
C ALA A 282 12.20 18.36 14.85
N LEU A 283 11.67 18.12 13.64
CA LEU A 283 10.93 19.14 12.88
C LEU A 283 9.71 19.65 13.64
N MET A 284 8.97 18.77 14.30
CA MET A 284 7.82 19.13 15.13
C MET A 284 8.22 20.08 16.26
N VAL A 285 9.29 19.76 16.99
CA VAL A 285 9.73 20.53 18.17
C VAL A 285 10.39 21.85 17.77
N PHE A 286 11.29 21.82 16.78
CA PHE A 286 12.12 22.98 16.43
C PHE A 286 11.50 23.90 15.38
N ILE A 287 10.53 23.41 14.57
CA ILE A 287 9.88 24.19 13.52
C ILE A 287 8.37 24.23 13.73
N GLY A 288 7.73 23.07 13.90
CA GLY A 288 6.28 22.95 14.02
C GLY A 288 5.68 23.78 15.15
N ILE A 289 6.14 23.56 16.39
CA ILE A 289 5.66 24.26 17.57
C ILE A 289 5.95 25.77 17.49
N PRO A 290 7.18 26.24 17.19
CA PRO A 290 7.45 27.66 17.05
C PRO A 290 6.64 28.35 15.96
N VAL A 291 6.45 27.72 14.80
CA VAL A 291 5.65 28.30 13.71
C VAL A 291 4.16 28.34 14.09
N TYR A 292 3.66 27.32 14.77
CA TYR A 292 2.26 27.27 15.20
C TYR A 292 1.91 28.38 16.18
N TYR A 293 2.72 28.59 17.22
CA TYR A 293 2.47 29.63 18.23
C TYR A 293 2.98 31.01 17.82
N GLY A 294 4.02 31.09 17.01
CA GLY A 294 4.63 32.35 16.60
C GLY A 294 3.99 33.00 15.37
N LEU A 295 3.61 32.20 14.36
CA LEU A 295 3.05 32.69 13.09
C LEU A 295 1.57 32.30 12.91
N GLY A 296 1.00 31.50 13.80
CA GLY A 296 -0.37 31.02 13.70
C GLY A 296 -0.58 29.99 12.57
N TYR A 297 0.47 29.51 11.93
CA TYR A 297 0.39 28.59 10.79
C TYR A 297 0.47 27.12 11.25
N ALA A 298 -0.62 26.38 11.09
CA ALA A 298 -0.76 25.03 11.63
C ALA A 298 -0.08 23.91 10.84
N MET A 299 0.17 24.13 9.54
CA MET A 299 0.61 23.06 8.65
C MET A 299 1.87 22.32 9.13
N PRO A 300 2.99 22.98 9.48
CA PRO A 300 4.22 22.25 9.79
C PRO A 300 4.08 21.36 11.03
N LEU A 301 3.35 21.84 12.04
CA LEU A 301 3.05 21.07 13.24
C LEU A 301 2.14 19.88 12.92
N GLN A 302 1.00 20.14 12.28
CA GLN A 302 -0.01 19.12 11.99
C GLN A 302 0.52 18.05 11.03
N LEU A 303 1.36 18.42 10.06
CA LEU A 303 2.01 17.48 9.15
C LEU A 303 2.94 16.52 9.91
N CYS A 304 3.77 17.06 10.82
CA CYS A 304 4.64 16.21 11.64
C CYS A 304 3.81 15.28 12.54
N ILE A 305 2.71 15.77 13.12
CA ILE A 305 1.79 14.95 13.92
C ILE A 305 1.22 13.79 13.08
N SER A 306 0.72 14.06 11.87
CA SER A 306 0.19 13.02 10.99
C SER A 306 1.23 11.95 10.65
N ILE A 307 2.47 12.36 10.38
CA ILE A 307 3.55 11.43 10.03
C ILE A 307 4.00 10.61 11.23
N ILE A 308 4.22 11.25 12.38
CA ILE A 308 4.64 10.58 13.61
C ILE A 308 3.59 9.57 14.07
N THR A 309 2.31 9.97 14.09
CA THR A 309 1.23 9.06 14.52
C THR A 309 1.06 7.89 13.55
N TYR A 310 1.27 8.09 12.25
CA TYR A 310 1.27 7.01 11.26
C TYR A 310 2.44 6.04 11.48
N GLU A 311 3.67 6.54 11.57
CA GLU A 311 4.85 5.71 11.84
C GLU A 311 4.66 4.87 13.11
N VAL A 312 4.23 5.49 14.21
CA VAL A 312 3.93 4.79 15.47
C VAL A 312 2.82 3.74 15.29
N ALA A 313 1.75 4.05 14.55
CA ALA A 313 0.69 3.08 14.27
C ALA A 313 1.19 1.89 13.44
N THR A 314 2.18 2.08 12.55
CA THR A 314 2.79 0.97 11.82
C THR A 314 3.72 0.11 12.68
N MET A 315 4.16 0.57 13.85
CA MET A 315 4.94 -0.23 14.80
C MET A 315 4.10 -1.21 15.63
N LEU A 316 2.76 -1.13 15.54
CA LEU A 316 1.87 -2.05 16.26
C LEU A 316 2.15 -3.52 15.92
N PRO A 317 2.07 -4.45 16.90
CA PRO A 317 2.23 -5.88 16.65
C PRO A 317 1.22 -6.40 15.60
N LEU A 318 1.62 -7.40 14.81
CA LEU A 318 0.78 -7.99 13.74
C LEU A 318 -0.62 -8.41 14.21
N ARG A 319 -0.74 -8.94 15.43
CA ARG A 319 -2.05 -9.34 16.01
C ARG A 319 -3.00 -8.17 16.19
N TRP A 320 -2.47 -6.99 16.48
CA TRP A 320 -3.26 -5.79 16.76
C TRP A 320 -3.62 -5.09 15.45
N LYS A 321 -2.75 -5.13 14.44
CA LYS A 321 -3.00 -4.54 13.11
C LYS A 321 -4.24 -5.07 12.40
N THR A 322 -4.68 -6.29 12.70
CA THR A 322 -5.93 -6.88 12.17
C THR A 322 -7.18 -6.11 12.62
N TYR A 323 -7.17 -5.55 13.84
CA TYR A 323 -8.30 -4.81 14.41
C TYR A 323 -8.06 -3.30 14.42
N LEU A 324 -6.82 -2.89 14.64
CA LEU A 324 -6.34 -1.52 14.73
C LEU A 324 -5.57 -1.18 13.45
N HIS A 325 -6.32 -0.97 12.38
CA HIS A 325 -5.73 -0.62 11.09
C HIS A 325 -4.87 0.66 11.21
N PRO A 326 -3.61 0.67 10.76
CA PRO A 326 -2.70 1.80 10.97
C PRO A 326 -3.25 3.16 10.50
N ILE A 327 -4.00 3.19 9.39
CA ILE A 327 -4.65 4.42 8.89
C ILE A 327 -5.69 4.95 9.89
N LEU A 328 -6.51 4.07 10.48
CA LEU A 328 -7.57 4.48 11.41
C LEU A 328 -6.98 4.95 12.73
N VAL A 329 -6.02 4.20 13.28
CA VAL A 329 -5.34 4.54 14.53
C VAL A 329 -4.60 5.87 14.40
N SER A 330 -3.84 6.04 13.32
CA SER A 330 -3.08 7.27 13.08
C SER A 330 -3.99 8.47 12.86
N SER A 331 -5.07 8.32 12.08
CA SER A 331 -6.03 9.41 11.86
C SER A 331 -6.74 9.82 13.15
N ALA A 332 -7.21 8.85 13.95
CA ALA A 332 -7.83 9.13 15.25
C ALA A 332 -6.84 9.79 16.22
N SER A 333 -5.60 9.30 16.27
CA SER A 333 -4.53 9.88 17.09
C SER A 333 -4.16 11.29 16.63
N THR A 334 -4.19 11.55 15.33
CA THR A 334 -3.95 12.87 14.74
C THR A 334 -5.05 13.85 15.12
N VAL A 335 -6.32 13.45 15.03
CA VAL A 335 -7.45 14.28 15.49
C VAL A 335 -7.31 14.62 16.97
N LEU A 336 -6.98 13.63 17.80
CA LEU A 336 -6.77 13.83 19.25
C LEU A 336 -5.59 14.80 19.53
N ALA A 337 -4.48 14.64 18.82
CA ALA A 337 -3.32 15.52 18.96
C ALA A 337 -3.62 16.95 18.49
N ILE A 338 -4.30 17.13 17.34
CA ILE A 338 -4.77 18.43 16.87
C ILE A 338 -5.68 19.06 17.93
N TRP A 339 -6.60 18.29 18.50
CA TRP A 339 -7.50 18.76 19.54
C TRP A 339 -6.73 19.31 20.74
N VAL A 340 -5.72 18.59 21.23
CA VAL A 340 -4.87 19.05 22.34
C VAL A 340 -4.21 20.39 22.03
N PHE A 341 -3.61 20.56 20.86
CA PHE A 341 -2.95 21.83 20.48
C PHE A 341 -3.94 22.98 20.31
N VAL A 342 -5.10 22.73 19.72
CA VAL A 342 -6.12 23.76 19.47
C VAL A 342 -6.76 24.21 20.78
N LEU A 343 -6.93 23.30 21.76
CA LEU A 343 -7.34 23.65 23.12
C LEU A 343 -6.37 24.62 23.80
N THR A 344 -5.05 24.54 23.52
CA THR A 344 -4.09 25.50 24.08
C THR A 344 -4.27 26.93 23.56
N ARG A 345 -4.94 27.10 22.41
CA ARG A 345 -5.29 28.40 21.82
C ARG A 345 -6.72 28.85 22.18
N GLY A 346 -7.49 28.03 22.89
CA GLY A 346 -8.90 28.29 23.16
C GLY A 346 -9.80 28.21 21.93
N GLU A 347 -9.36 27.53 20.87
CA GLU A 347 -10.08 27.34 19.62
C GLU A 347 -10.90 26.03 19.64
N SER A 348 -11.85 25.88 18.71
CA SER A 348 -12.67 24.66 18.61
C SER A 348 -11.99 23.58 17.77
N LEU A 349 -12.32 22.30 17.98
CA LEU A 349 -11.78 21.20 17.15
C LEU A 349 -12.05 21.44 15.65
N SER A 350 -13.22 21.99 15.30
CA SER A 350 -13.55 22.35 13.92
C SER A 350 -12.54 23.32 13.31
N ASP A 351 -12.10 24.34 14.05
CA ASP A 351 -11.11 25.31 13.57
C ASP A 351 -9.77 24.61 13.28
N GLY A 352 -9.36 23.71 14.17
CA GLY A 352 -8.17 22.88 13.99
C GLY A 352 -8.22 21.98 12.76
N LEU A 353 -9.37 21.37 12.49
CA LEU A 353 -9.59 20.50 11.34
C LEU A 353 -9.74 21.28 10.02
N HIS A 354 -10.31 22.49 10.06
CA HIS A 354 -10.30 23.40 8.91
C HIS A 354 -8.89 23.92 8.60
N ALA A 355 -8.07 24.18 9.61
CA ALA A 355 -6.65 24.50 9.42
C ALA A 355 -5.85 23.31 8.88
N TYR A 356 -6.25 22.08 9.22
CA TYR A 356 -5.65 20.86 8.68
C TYR A 356 -5.93 20.67 7.18
N SER A 357 -7.14 20.99 6.74
CA SER A 357 -7.56 20.87 5.33
C SER A 357 -8.27 22.15 4.88
N THR A 358 -7.49 23.08 4.34
CA THR A 358 -7.96 24.38 3.86
C THR A 358 -8.62 24.29 2.47
N GLY A 359 -8.44 23.17 1.76
CA GLY A 359 -8.91 22.98 0.39
C GLY A 359 -7.97 23.58 -0.66
N VAL A 360 -6.80 24.10 -0.26
CA VAL A 360 -5.76 24.64 -1.13
C VAL A 360 -4.78 23.52 -1.52
N LYS A 361 -5.21 22.66 -2.44
CA LYS A 361 -4.32 21.66 -3.08
C LYS A 361 -3.36 22.32 -4.07
N TYR A 362 -2.33 21.60 -4.50
CA TYR A 362 -1.36 22.09 -5.49
C TYR A 362 -2.00 22.62 -6.79
N THR A 363 -3.09 22.00 -7.26
CA THR A 363 -3.80 22.47 -8.47
C THR A 363 -4.33 23.87 -8.29
N ARG A 364 -5.00 24.18 -7.17
CA ARG A 364 -5.50 25.53 -6.86
C ARG A 364 -4.37 26.51 -6.54
N LEU A 365 -3.33 26.03 -5.86
CA LEU A 365 -2.17 26.85 -5.50
C LEU A 365 -1.42 27.34 -6.75
N TRP A 366 -1.07 26.45 -7.67
CA TRP A 366 -0.38 26.79 -8.92
C TRP A 366 -1.31 27.47 -9.93
N SER A 367 -2.62 27.33 -9.77
CA SER A 367 -3.58 28.09 -10.56
C SER A 367 -3.58 29.59 -10.29
N GLY A 368 -3.14 30.01 -9.11
CA GLY A 368 -3.52 31.32 -8.56
C GLY A 368 -5.01 31.41 -8.20
N ALA A 369 -5.73 30.28 -8.13
CA ALA A 369 -7.16 30.23 -7.80
C ALA A 369 -7.41 30.11 -6.28
N ALA A 370 -6.35 29.98 -5.49
CA ALA A 370 -6.44 30.04 -4.04
C ALA A 370 -6.85 31.46 -3.60
N ILE A 371 -7.65 31.55 -2.53
CA ILE A 371 -8.01 32.84 -1.94
C ILE A 371 -6.71 33.51 -1.46
N ALA A 372 -6.55 34.79 -1.78
CA ALA A 372 -5.36 35.55 -1.39
C ALA A 372 -5.15 35.45 0.13
N GLY A 373 -4.00 34.94 0.55
CA GLY A 373 -3.64 34.77 1.96
C GLY A 373 -3.97 33.40 2.58
N THR A 374 -4.72 32.51 1.90
CA THR A 374 -4.94 31.14 2.41
C THR A 374 -3.78 30.23 2.03
N LEU A 375 -3.01 29.82 3.04
CA LEU A 375 -1.91 28.86 2.90
C LEU A 375 -2.43 27.42 2.97
N PRO A 376 -1.76 26.45 2.32
CA PRO A 376 -2.17 25.05 2.37
C PRO A 376 -2.01 24.45 3.77
N GLY A 377 -2.96 23.57 4.15
CA GLY A 377 -2.90 22.78 5.38
C GLY A 377 -2.10 21.48 5.20
N ALA A 378 -1.87 20.77 6.30
CA ALA A 378 -1.15 19.49 6.29
C ALA A 378 -1.87 18.41 5.47
N GLY A 379 -3.20 18.36 5.60
CA GLY A 379 -4.07 17.47 4.83
C GLY A 379 -4.06 17.78 3.34
N ASP A 380 -3.93 19.06 2.95
CA ASP A 380 -3.84 19.46 1.54
C ASP A 380 -2.53 19.02 0.89
N ILE A 381 -1.41 19.08 1.63
CA ILE A 381 -0.11 18.58 1.16
C ILE A 381 -0.17 17.06 0.95
N LEU A 382 -0.61 16.32 1.97
CA LEU A 382 -0.74 14.86 1.88
C LEU A 382 -1.70 14.46 0.75
N SER A 383 -2.84 15.15 0.63
CA SER A 383 -3.82 14.93 -0.43
C SER A 383 -3.29 15.27 -1.83
N SER A 384 -2.35 16.21 -1.94
CA SER A 384 -1.71 16.55 -3.21
C SER A 384 -0.76 15.44 -3.69
N ILE A 385 -0.09 14.76 -2.75
CA ILE A 385 0.82 13.65 -3.07
C ILE A 385 0.04 12.38 -3.47
N ILE A 386 -1.22 12.22 -3.02
CA ILE A 386 -2.10 11.10 -3.46
C ILE A 386 -2.16 11.03 -4.99
N ASP A 387 -2.24 12.17 -5.69
CA ASP A 387 -2.31 12.19 -7.16
C ASP A 387 -1.08 11.52 -7.79
N VAL A 388 0.10 11.73 -7.21
CA VAL A 388 1.34 11.07 -7.63
C VAL A 388 1.26 9.57 -7.39
N SER A 389 0.69 9.13 -6.26
CA SER A 389 0.49 7.70 -5.98
C SER A 389 -0.50 7.05 -6.94
N ILE A 390 -1.57 7.76 -7.31
CA ILE A 390 -2.54 7.29 -8.31
C ILE A 390 -1.81 7.08 -9.64
N ILE A 391 -1.03 8.07 -10.10
CA ILE A 391 -0.25 7.94 -11.35
C ILE A 391 0.74 6.78 -11.26
N ALA A 392 1.38 6.59 -10.11
CA ALA A 392 2.35 5.52 -9.86
C ALA A 392 1.76 4.11 -10.00
N LEU A 393 0.44 3.92 -9.79
CA LEU A 393 -0.23 2.63 -10.01
C LEU A 393 -0.16 2.16 -11.48
N ALA A 394 0.21 3.03 -12.43
CA ALA A 394 0.50 2.65 -13.80
C ALA A 394 1.69 1.68 -13.91
N LEU A 395 2.65 1.72 -12.97
CA LEU A 395 3.83 0.84 -12.99
C LEU A 395 3.48 -0.63 -12.76
N PRO A 396 2.78 -1.03 -11.67
CA PRO A 396 2.36 -2.42 -11.51
C PRO A 396 1.42 -2.86 -12.64
N MET A 397 0.56 -1.98 -13.15
CA MET A 397 -0.27 -2.28 -14.33
C MET A 397 0.60 -2.61 -15.56
N PHE A 398 1.66 -1.84 -15.81
CA PHE A 398 2.58 -2.07 -16.93
C PHE A 398 3.43 -3.35 -16.75
N GLN A 399 3.84 -3.64 -15.51
CA GLN A 399 4.58 -4.85 -15.18
C GLN A 399 3.75 -6.11 -15.51
N TYR A 400 2.49 -6.15 -15.07
CA TYR A 400 1.59 -7.28 -15.28
C TYR A 400 0.69 -7.14 -16.53
N ARG A 401 1.07 -6.29 -17.50
CA ARG A 401 0.25 -5.95 -18.68
C ARG A 401 -0.20 -7.16 -19.50
N HIS A 402 0.66 -8.18 -19.62
CA HIS A 402 0.35 -9.38 -20.39
C HIS A 402 -0.74 -10.21 -19.71
N GLU A 403 -0.73 -10.31 -18.38
CA GLU A 403 -1.78 -10.98 -17.62
C GLU A 403 -3.10 -10.20 -17.69
N LEU A 404 -3.05 -8.87 -17.63
CA LEU A 404 -4.21 -8.01 -17.80
C LEU A 404 -4.85 -8.17 -19.19
N GLN A 405 -4.03 -8.23 -20.24
CA GLN A 405 -4.50 -8.45 -21.62
C GLN A 405 -5.15 -9.83 -21.80
N LYS A 406 -4.52 -10.89 -21.28
CA LYS A 406 -5.06 -12.25 -21.34
C LYS A 406 -6.43 -12.37 -20.68
N ASN A 407 -6.66 -11.62 -19.60
CA ASN A 407 -7.89 -11.67 -18.81
C ASN A 407 -8.79 -10.44 -19.03
N PHE A 408 -8.65 -9.74 -20.16
CA PHE A 408 -9.34 -8.47 -20.41
C PHE A 408 -10.87 -8.58 -20.27
N LEU A 409 -11.48 -9.66 -20.76
CA LEU A 409 -12.92 -9.89 -20.63
C LEU A 409 -13.36 -10.06 -19.17
N ALA A 410 -12.57 -10.77 -18.37
CA ALA A 410 -12.83 -10.95 -16.94
C ALA A 410 -12.74 -9.62 -16.17
N ILE A 411 -12.04 -8.62 -16.71
CA ILE A 411 -11.91 -7.28 -16.14
C ILE A 411 -13.08 -6.39 -16.60
N ILE A 412 -13.33 -6.28 -17.91
CA ILE A 412 -14.28 -5.30 -18.46
C ILE A 412 -15.73 -5.62 -18.10
N ILE A 413 -16.15 -6.88 -18.21
CA ILE A 413 -17.54 -7.27 -18.01
C ILE A 413 -18.04 -6.93 -16.59
N PRO A 414 -17.41 -7.44 -15.51
CA PRO A 414 -17.90 -7.13 -14.15
C PRO A 414 -17.71 -5.65 -13.81
N ASN A 415 -16.62 -5.01 -14.24
CA ASN A 415 -16.37 -3.61 -13.94
C ASN A 415 -17.26 -2.63 -14.75
N THR A 416 -18.03 -3.10 -15.73
CA THR A 416 -19.07 -2.30 -16.39
C THR A 416 -20.44 -2.52 -15.74
N ILE A 417 -20.78 -3.78 -15.44
CA ILE A 417 -22.09 -4.15 -14.89
C ILE A 417 -22.28 -3.62 -13.47
N TRP A 418 -21.29 -3.80 -12.59
CA TRP A 418 -21.40 -3.43 -11.17
C TRP A 418 -21.55 -1.94 -10.87
N PRO A 419 -20.77 -1.01 -11.47
CA PRO A 419 -21.00 0.41 -11.24
C PRO A 419 -22.39 0.86 -11.71
N LEU A 420 -22.88 0.33 -12.82
CA LEU A 420 -24.24 0.64 -13.30
C LEU A 420 -25.29 0.06 -12.34
N ALA A 421 -25.17 -1.21 -11.95
CA ALA A 421 -26.06 -1.81 -10.97
C ALA A 421 -26.05 -1.04 -9.64
N SER A 422 -24.89 -0.53 -9.21
CA SER A 422 -24.78 0.32 -8.02
C SER A 422 -25.47 1.68 -8.21
N LEU A 423 -25.28 2.31 -9.37
CA LEU A 423 -25.85 3.62 -9.71
C LEU A 423 -27.38 3.61 -9.73
N PHE A 424 -28.01 2.52 -10.17
CA PHE A 424 -29.47 2.39 -10.21
C PHE A 424 -30.04 1.69 -8.97
N GLY A 425 -29.39 0.62 -8.51
CA GLY A 425 -29.92 -0.27 -7.47
C GLY A 425 -29.89 0.33 -6.06
N TYR A 426 -28.79 1.00 -5.68
CA TYR A 426 -28.72 1.59 -4.34
C TYR A 426 -29.70 2.75 -4.14
N PRO A 427 -29.79 3.75 -5.05
CA PRO A 427 -30.75 4.82 -4.86
C PRO A 427 -32.19 4.30 -4.75
N ALA A 428 -32.57 3.30 -5.55
CA ALA A 428 -33.89 2.65 -5.47
C ALA A 428 -34.14 2.02 -4.08
N PHE A 429 -33.18 1.24 -3.59
CA PHE A 429 -33.30 0.56 -2.30
C PHE A 429 -33.30 1.54 -1.12
N CYS A 430 -32.41 2.54 -1.14
CA CYS A 430 -32.30 3.54 -0.08
C CYS A 430 -33.58 4.37 0.03
N TYR A 431 -34.13 4.79 -1.12
CA TYR A 431 -35.37 5.54 -1.17
C TYR A 431 -36.56 4.71 -0.67
N ALA A 432 -36.64 3.42 -1.02
CA ALA A 432 -37.68 2.51 -0.54
C ALA A 432 -37.67 2.33 1.00
N ILE A 433 -36.51 2.45 1.65
CA ILE A 433 -36.37 2.36 3.12
C ILE A 433 -36.59 3.74 3.79
N GLY A 434 -36.88 4.78 2.99
CA GLY A 434 -37.16 6.13 3.46
C GLY A 434 -35.91 6.90 3.89
N ILE A 435 -34.79 6.73 3.16
CA ILE A 435 -33.66 7.66 3.16
C ILE A 435 -34.02 8.83 2.22
N THR A 436 -33.59 10.05 2.54
CA THR A 436 -33.91 11.22 1.71
C THR A 436 -33.42 11.04 0.26
N PRO A 437 -34.10 11.63 -0.75
CA PRO A 437 -33.74 11.43 -2.15
C PRO A 437 -32.28 11.77 -2.48
N THR A 438 -31.79 12.91 -2.00
CA THR A 438 -30.41 13.36 -2.23
C THR A 438 -29.38 12.47 -1.54
N SER A 439 -29.67 12.00 -0.31
CA SER A 439 -28.81 11.02 0.37
C SER A 439 -28.83 9.64 -0.31
N SER A 440 -29.98 9.22 -0.85
CA SER A 440 -30.13 7.97 -1.59
C SER A 440 -29.30 7.97 -2.87
N LEU A 441 -29.32 9.07 -3.62
CA LEU A 441 -28.48 9.25 -4.81
C LEU A 441 -26.98 9.16 -4.49
N ALA A 442 -26.55 9.61 -3.32
CA ALA A 442 -25.15 9.56 -2.91
C ALA A 442 -24.59 8.13 -2.79
N PHE A 443 -25.45 7.12 -2.55
CA PHE A 443 -25.02 5.73 -2.52
C PHE A 443 -24.58 5.19 -3.88
N GLY A 444 -25.03 5.79 -4.99
CA GLY A 444 -24.60 5.39 -6.34
C GLY A 444 -23.08 5.46 -6.54
N ALA A 445 -22.40 6.32 -5.77
CA ALA A 445 -20.95 6.51 -5.83
C ALA A 445 -20.17 5.81 -4.70
N ARG A 446 -20.81 4.97 -3.87
CA ARG A 446 -20.19 4.46 -2.63
C ARG A 446 -18.89 3.68 -2.82
N THR A 447 -18.74 3.00 -3.95
CA THR A 447 -17.58 2.12 -4.24
C THR A 447 -16.42 2.89 -4.86
N LEU A 448 -16.67 4.14 -5.26
CA LEU A 448 -15.71 4.96 -5.97
C LEU A 448 -14.71 5.58 -5.00
N THR A 449 -13.51 5.87 -5.51
CA THR A 449 -12.55 6.71 -4.79
C THR A 449 -13.16 8.07 -4.53
N LEU A 450 -12.75 8.73 -3.45
CA LEU A 450 -13.31 10.01 -3.04
C LEU A 450 -13.36 11.04 -4.20
N ALA A 451 -12.28 11.16 -4.98
CA ALA A 451 -12.22 12.08 -6.11
C ALA A 451 -13.26 11.78 -7.21
N LEU A 452 -13.41 10.50 -7.62
CA LEU A 452 -14.38 10.09 -8.63
C LEU A 452 -15.81 10.11 -8.08
N GLY A 453 -15.98 9.72 -6.82
CA GLY A 453 -17.27 9.70 -6.15
C GLY A 453 -17.87 11.09 -5.97
N GLN A 454 -17.05 12.09 -5.66
CA GLN A 454 -17.49 13.49 -5.59
C GLN A 454 -18.05 13.98 -6.94
N ILE A 455 -17.44 13.61 -8.06
CA ILE A 455 -17.94 13.98 -9.40
C ILE A 455 -19.27 13.29 -9.67
N VAL A 456 -19.36 11.98 -9.43
CA VAL A 456 -20.59 11.20 -9.66
C VAL A 456 -21.75 11.71 -8.80
N VAL A 457 -21.51 11.97 -7.50
CA VAL A 457 -22.52 12.52 -6.57
C VAL A 457 -22.97 13.90 -7.03
N ALA A 458 -22.04 14.77 -7.46
CA ALA A 458 -22.37 16.09 -7.98
C ALA A 458 -23.22 16.01 -9.26
N ASN A 459 -22.84 15.15 -10.21
CA ASN A 459 -23.55 14.96 -11.48
C ASN A 459 -25.01 14.52 -11.25
N VAL A 460 -25.25 13.62 -10.30
CA VAL A 460 -26.61 13.16 -9.97
C VAL A 460 -27.36 14.10 -9.01
N GLY A 461 -26.72 15.14 -8.46
CA GLY A 461 -27.32 16.03 -7.46
C GLY A 461 -27.52 15.37 -6.09
N GLY A 462 -26.66 14.41 -5.73
CA GLY A 462 -26.69 13.74 -4.44
C GLY A 462 -26.04 14.56 -3.32
N ASN A 463 -26.29 14.15 -2.07
CA ASN A 463 -25.76 14.81 -0.89
C ASN A 463 -24.28 14.45 -0.66
N MET A 464 -23.38 15.40 -0.87
CA MET A 464 -21.93 15.22 -0.70
C MET A 464 -21.52 14.82 0.73
N ASN A 465 -22.29 15.27 1.71
CA ASN A 465 -22.07 14.98 3.13
C ASN A 465 -22.34 13.51 3.48
N VAL A 466 -23.12 12.81 2.65
CA VAL A 466 -23.35 11.37 2.75
C VAL A 466 -22.37 10.61 1.85
N GLY A 467 -22.14 11.09 0.62
CA GLY A 467 -21.27 10.44 -0.36
C GLY A 467 -19.82 10.31 0.10
N THR A 468 -19.27 11.36 0.72
CA THR A 468 -17.87 11.37 1.18
C THR A 468 -17.61 10.31 2.28
N PRO A 469 -18.38 10.26 3.39
CA PRO A 469 -18.25 9.20 4.37
C PRO A 469 -18.49 7.79 3.82
N LEU A 470 -19.44 7.61 2.88
CA LEU A 470 -19.72 6.30 2.27
C LEU A 470 -18.54 5.75 1.45
N ALA A 471 -17.84 6.61 0.71
CA ALA A 471 -16.64 6.22 -0.05
C ALA A 471 -15.51 5.79 0.90
N ILE A 472 -15.28 6.56 1.96
CA ILE A 472 -14.28 6.27 2.99
C ILE A 472 -14.63 4.95 3.70
N PHE A 473 -15.89 4.78 4.08
CA PHE A 473 -16.42 3.58 4.72
C PHE A 473 -16.19 2.32 3.88
N SER A 474 -16.54 2.36 2.58
CA SER A 474 -16.37 1.21 1.69
C SER A 474 -14.88 0.81 1.57
N GLY A 475 -13.96 1.78 1.60
CA GLY A 475 -12.53 1.52 1.62
C GLY A 475 -12.04 0.83 2.90
N ILE A 476 -12.49 1.30 4.07
CA ILE A 476 -12.15 0.68 5.36
C ILE A 476 -12.62 -0.78 5.41
N PHE A 477 -13.88 -1.01 5.05
CA PHE A 477 -14.50 -2.32 5.17
C PHE A 477 -13.83 -3.36 4.27
N GLY A 478 -13.38 -2.95 3.08
CA GLY A 478 -12.56 -3.79 2.23
C GLY A 478 -11.29 -4.27 2.90
N VAL A 479 -10.52 -3.35 3.48
CA VAL A 479 -9.25 -3.73 4.12
C VAL A 479 -9.47 -4.57 5.37
N LEU A 480 -10.50 -4.27 6.18
CA LEU A 480 -10.74 -4.95 7.44
C LEU A 480 -11.40 -6.33 7.29
N ILE A 481 -12.37 -6.46 6.39
CA ILE A 481 -13.30 -7.62 6.33
C ILE A 481 -13.25 -8.33 4.97
N GLY A 482 -12.74 -7.68 3.93
CA GLY A 482 -12.79 -8.22 2.56
C GLY A 482 -12.08 -9.57 2.42
N ASN A 483 -10.88 -9.73 3.00
CA ASN A 483 -10.17 -11.02 2.96
C ASN A 483 -10.92 -12.13 3.70
N GLN A 484 -11.58 -11.81 4.82
CA GLN A 484 -12.39 -12.75 5.59
C GLN A 484 -13.62 -13.19 4.79
N ILE A 485 -14.28 -12.27 4.08
CA ILE A 485 -15.39 -12.60 3.19
C ILE A 485 -14.90 -13.50 2.06
N LEU A 486 -13.79 -13.18 1.37
CA LEU A 486 -13.27 -14.03 0.30
C LEU A 486 -12.95 -15.46 0.78
N LYS A 487 -12.38 -15.59 1.99
CA LYS A 487 -12.15 -16.89 2.64
C LYS A 487 -13.46 -17.62 2.94
N PHE A 488 -14.45 -16.92 3.48
CA PHE A 488 -15.78 -17.48 3.74
C PHE A 488 -16.46 -17.97 2.45
N LEU A 489 -16.33 -17.21 1.36
CA LEU A 489 -16.83 -17.58 0.03
C LEU A 489 -15.99 -18.67 -0.66
N ARG A 490 -14.96 -19.20 0.01
CA ARG A 490 -14.03 -20.23 -0.50
C ARG A 490 -13.35 -19.82 -1.81
N ILE A 491 -12.98 -18.55 -1.93
CA ILE A 491 -12.16 -18.05 -3.03
C ILE A 491 -10.69 -18.34 -2.68
N PRO A 492 -9.94 -19.06 -3.53
CA PRO A 492 -8.55 -19.40 -3.27
C PRO A 492 -7.68 -18.15 -3.05
N GLU A 493 -6.69 -18.23 -2.17
CA GLU A 493 -5.79 -17.10 -1.91
C GLU A 493 -4.91 -16.77 -3.13
N ASP A 494 -4.63 -17.75 -3.97
CA ASP A 494 -3.88 -17.62 -5.22
C ASP A 494 -4.69 -17.06 -6.41
N ASP A 495 -6.01 -16.89 -6.26
CA ASP A 495 -6.87 -16.31 -7.32
C ASP A 495 -6.73 -14.77 -7.35
N TYR A 496 -5.57 -14.30 -7.79
CA TYR A 496 -5.23 -12.87 -7.84
C TYR A 496 -6.17 -12.06 -8.75
N ILE A 497 -6.78 -12.68 -9.77
CA ILE A 497 -7.73 -12.03 -10.68
C ILE A 497 -9.03 -11.72 -9.94
N THR A 498 -9.66 -12.73 -9.35
CA THR A 498 -10.91 -12.54 -8.60
C THR A 498 -10.70 -11.61 -7.42
N ARG A 499 -9.62 -11.82 -6.64
CA ARG A 499 -9.29 -10.97 -5.49
C ARG A 499 -9.05 -9.53 -5.93
N GLY A 500 -8.17 -9.32 -6.92
CA GLY A 500 -7.81 -7.99 -7.41
C GLY A 500 -9.01 -7.20 -7.90
N ILE A 501 -9.81 -7.78 -8.80
CA ILE A 501 -10.99 -7.10 -9.37
C ILE A 501 -12.03 -6.82 -8.29
N THR A 502 -12.32 -7.78 -7.40
CA THR A 502 -13.31 -7.58 -6.33
C THR A 502 -12.93 -6.44 -5.39
N PHE A 503 -11.66 -6.40 -4.97
CA PHE A 503 -11.15 -5.32 -4.11
C PHE A 503 -11.15 -3.97 -4.84
N GLY A 504 -10.66 -3.93 -6.09
CA GLY A 504 -10.64 -2.71 -6.90
C GLY A 504 -12.04 -2.12 -7.12
N ALA A 505 -13.02 -2.97 -7.41
CA ALA A 505 -14.38 -2.55 -7.71
C ALA A 505 -15.19 -2.08 -6.49
N ASN A 506 -14.85 -2.54 -5.28
CA ASN A 506 -15.69 -2.31 -4.08
C ASN A 506 -15.02 -1.52 -2.96
N SER A 507 -13.68 -1.46 -2.92
CA SER A 507 -12.93 -1.10 -1.71
C SER A 507 -11.89 -0.01 -1.92
N SER A 508 -12.01 0.76 -3.02
CA SER A 508 -11.20 1.96 -3.29
C SER A 508 -9.67 1.71 -3.27
N SER A 509 -8.88 2.79 -3.29
CA SER A 509 -7.42 2.78 -3.28
C SER A 509 -6.81 2.20 -1.99
N LEU A 510 -7.56 2.16 -0.88
CA LEU A 510 -7.11 1.56 0.37
C LEU A 510 -6.86 0.05 0.22
N ALA A 511 -7.77 -0.67 -0.43
CA ALA A 511 -7.58 -2.10 -0.67
C ALA A 511 -6.45 -2.37 -1.66
N THR A 512 -6.28 -1.52 -2.67
CA THR A 512 -5.13 -1.58 -3.57
C THR A 512 -3.81 -1.38 -2.82
N ALA A 513 -3.76 -0.42 -1.89
CA ALA A 513 -2.58 -0.19 -1.05
C ALA A 513 -2.23 -1.39 -0.16
N MET A 514 -3.24 -2.07 0.40
CA MET A 514 -3.04 -3.34 1.10
C MET A 514 -2.48 -4.41 0.16
N LEU A 515 -3.07 -4.57 -1.04
CA LEU A 515 -2.64 -5.55 -2.03
C LEU A 515 -1.21 -5.29 -2.53
N LEU A 516 -0.78 -4.04 -2.68
CA LEU A 516 0.61 -3.73 -3.04
C LEU A 516 1.63 -4.33 -2.05
N GLY A 517 1.26 -4.47 -0.78
CA GLY A 517 2.10 -5.09 0.24
C GLY A 517 1.97 -6.61 0.35
N THR A 518 0.82 -7.19 -0.02
CA THR A 518 0.55 -8.63 0.17
C THR A 518 0.56 -9.46 -1.12
N ASP A 519 0.08 -8.89 -2.23
CA ASP A 519 -0.04 -9.53 -3.55
C ASP A 519 0.00 -8.45 -4.66
N PRO A 520 1.21 -8.09 -5.15
CA PRO A 520 1.38 -7.07 -6.17
C PRO A 520 0.67 -7.37 -7.50
N ARG A 521 0.46 -8.66 -7.83
CA ARG A 521 -0.30 -9.07 -9.02
C ARG A 521 -1.76 -8.69 -8.85
N ALA A 522 -2.39 -9.11 -7.75
CA ALA A 522 -3.77 -8.70 -7.44
C ALA A 522 -3.90 -7.17 -7.34
N ALA A 523 -2.87 -6.47 -6.87
CA ALA A 523 -2.85 -5.00 -6.83
C ALA A 523 -2.95 -4.35 -8.22
N ALA A 524 -2.32 -4.94 -9.26
CA ALA A 524 -2.44 -4.45 -10.62
C ALA A 524 -3.87 -4.58 -11.18
N PHE A 525 -4.50 -5.74 -10.96
CA PHE A 525 -5.92 -5.96 -11.31
C PHE A 525 -6.85 -5.03 -10.52
N SER A 526 -6.56 -4.81 -9.24
CA SER A 526 -7.30 -3.88 -8.38
C SER A 526 -7.19 -2.44 -8.85
N SER A 527 -5.99 -1.98 -9.21
CA SER A 527 -5.72 -0.63 -9.72
C SER A 527 -6.51 -0.35 -10.99
N LEU A 528 -6.46 -1.28 -11.95
CA LEU A 528 -7.19 -1.16 -13.21
C LEU A 528 -8.71 -1.19 -12.98
N SER A 529 -9.20 -2.11 -12.14
CA SER A 529 -10.62 -2.22 -11.81
C SER A 529 -11.15 -0.94 -11.14
N MET A 530 -10.43 -0.40 -10.15
CA MET A 530 -10.80 0.85 -9.48
C MET A 530 -10.92 2.02 -10.47
N GLY A 531 -9.93 2.20 -11.34
CA GLY A 531 -9.94 3.26 -12.36
C GLY A 531 -11.06 3.08 -13.38
N PHE A 532 -11.30 1.84 -13.83
CA PHE A 532 -12.32 1.54 -14.82
C PHE A 532 -13.74 1.69 -14.26
N VAL A 533 -14.02 1.18 -13.07
CA VAL A 533 -15.32 1.33 -12.38
C VAL A 533 -15.67 2.81 -12.20
N GLY A 534 -14.71 3.64 -11.77
CA GLY A 534 -14.93 5.07 -11.64
C GLY A 534 -15.10 5.78 -12.98
N THR A 535 -14.35 5.37 -14.02
CA THR A 535 -14.52 5.92 -15.37
C THR A 535 -15.91 5.62 -15.93
N VAL A 536 -16.40 4.37 -15.78
CA VAL A 536 -17.75 3.98 -16.22
C VAL A 536 -18.82 4.77 -15.47
N ALA A 537 -18.69 4.94 -14.15
CA ALA A 537 -19.65 5.70 -13.35
C ALA A 537 -19.67 7.20 -13.71
N VAL A 538 -18.51 7.82 -13.91
CA VAL A 538 -18.41 9.23 -14.36
C VAL A 538 -18.98 9.38 -15.76
N ALA A 539 -18.64 8.49 -16.68
CA ALA A 539 -19.18 8.51 -18.05
C ALA A 539 -20.71 8.37 -18.05
N ALA A 540 -21.26 7.41 -17.31
CA ALA A 540 -22.69 7.19 -17.19
C ALA A 540 -23.40 8.42 -16.61
N THR A 541 -22.85 9.03 -15.56
CA THR A 541 -23.45 10.24 -14.93
C THR A 541 -23.17 11.54 -15.68
N SER A 542 -22.32 11.53 -16.70
CA SER A 542 -22.13 12.69 -17.59
C SER A 542 -23.21 12.76 -18.69
N VAL A 543 -23.99 11.69 -18.88
CA VAL A 543 -25.04 11.60 -19.90
C VAL A 543 -26.39 12.04 -19.28
N PRO A 544 -26.99 13.18 -19.70
CA PRO A 544 -28.17 13.72 -19.05
C PRO A 544 -29.38 12.75 -18.98
N PRO A 545 -29.71 11.96 -20.02
CA PRO A 545 -30.77 10.95 -19.93
C PRO A 545 -30.57 9.94 -18.80
N ILE A 546 -29.34 9.51 -18.54
CA ILE A 546 -29.02 8.56 -17.47
C ILE A 546 -29.23 9.23 -16.12
N VAL A 547 -28.74 10.47 -15.96
CA VAL A 547 -28.94 11.24 -14.72
C VAL A 547 -30.42 11.44 -14.41
N LEU A 548 -31.24 11.77 -15.42
CA LEU A 548 -32.69 11.92 -15.25
C LEU A 548 -33.35 10.59 -14.86
N ALA A 549 -32.94 9.47 -15.46
CA ALA A 549 -33.45 8.16 -15.08
C ALA A 549 -33.11 7.81 -13.61
N VAL A 550 -31.88 8.09 -13.17
CA VAL A 550 -31.45 7.84 -11.79
C VAL A 550 -32.17 8.77 -10.80
N LYS A 551 -32.41 10.03 -11.15
CA LYS A 551 -33.20 10.97 -10.34
C LYS A 551 -34.68 10.54 -10.24
N GLY A 552 -35.26 10.08 -11.35
CA GLY A 552 -36.64 9.61 -11.39
C GLY A 552 -36.90 8.43 -10.44
N ILE A 553 -35.90 7.58 -10.18
CA ILE A 553 -36.00 6.46 -9.22
C ILE A 553 -36.29 6.93 -7.79
N VAL A 554 -35.78 8.12 -7.42
CA VAL A 554 -35.96 8.69 -6.08
C VAL A 554 -37.02 9.79 -6.03
N GLY A 555 -37.83 9.91 -7.10
CA GLY A 555 -38.91 10.88 -7.19
C GLY A 555 -38.46 12.33 -7.45
N LEU A 556 -37.30 12.53 -8.07
CA LEU A 556 -36.73 13.84 -8.44
C LEU A 556 -36.78 14.14 -9.93
#